data_AF-A0A836BZS6-F1
#
_entry.id   AF-A0A836BZS6-F1
#
_cell.length_a   1.000
_cell.length_b   1.000
_cell.length_c   1.000
_cell.angle_alpha   90.00
_cell.angle_beta   90.00
_cell.angle_gamma   90.00
#
_symmetry.space_group_name_H-M   'P 1'
#
loop_
_entity.id
_entity.type
_entity.pdbx_description
1 polymer ?
#
loop_
_entity_poly.entity_id
_entity_poly.type
_entity_poly.pdbx_seq_one_letter_code
_entity_poly.pdbx_strand_id
1 'polypeptide(L)'
;MDGAAGGAGQDPDAPHPAQQAPGEELPVALLQQAVDQVHLAAEDLEEGDDEEDDDSEASGEDEEDEDEEDGEGVDVKEDVPDPSDPANKGIKLYGCEHYRRRAMIVAPCCDRPFWCRHCHNAACNDNEVDPKRRHVLDRKAVREVVCGLCGLRQEKARSCSGCGVAFGRYTCLLCSFFDDDLTKECFHCQDCGICRVGGRHNFFHCRTCNCCYALSLRDSHVCIENSMHANCPVCCEFLFDSIKPINIMPCGHTIHQECLRSLADHSTYTCPVCMKSIMNTSAMERVWESMDQAVQQTPMPTEYAGMRVNILCNDCSTRSAAPFHVLGHKCGQCGSYNTRRV
;
A
#
# COMPACT_ATOMS: atom_id res chain seq x y z
N MET A 1 -48.84 -18.15 66.96
CA MET A 1 -48.68 -19.60 66.79
C MET A 1 -47.32 -19.77 66.17
N ASP A 2 -46.41 -20.32 66.98
CA ASP A 2 -45.09 -20.91 66.66
C ASP A 2 -44.07 -20.04 65.90
N GLY A 3 -42.81 -19.87 66.31
CA GLY A 3 -42.02 -20.57 67.32
C GLY A 3 -40.61 -20.83 66.75
N ALA A 4 -39.58 -20.42 67.51
CA ALA A 4 -38.14 -20.75 67.41
C ALA A 4 -37.33 -20.12 66.23
N ALA A 5 -36.34 -19.24 66.43
CA ALA A 5 -35.11 -19.23 67.26
C ALA A 5 -33.88 -19.84 66.56
N GLY A 6 -32.79 -19.07 66.50
CA GLY A 6 -31.45 -19.54 66.16
C GLY A 6 -30.52 -18.42 65.70
N GLY A 7 -29.87 -17.73 66.65
CA GLY A 7 -28.84 -16.73 66.38
C GLY A 7 -27.42 -17.30 66.44
N ALA A 8 -26.49 -16.53 65.89
CA ALA A 8 -25.02 -16.45 66.12
C ALA A 8 -24.47 -15.82 64.82
N GLY A 9 -23.63 -14.80 64.78
CA GLY A 9 -22.49 -14.44 65.59
C GLY A 9 -21.52 -13.80 64.59
N GLN A 10 -21.03 -12.60 64.88
CA GLN A 10 -20.18 -11.81 64.00
C GLN A 10 -18.78 -12.44 63.91
N ASP A 11 -18.27 -12.68 62.70
CA ASP A 11 -16.84 -12.85 62.43
C ASP A 11 -16.30 -11.51 61.87
N PRO A 12 -15.33 -10.86 62.52
CA PRO A 12 -14.74 -9.61 62.07
C PRO A 12 -13.35 -9.87 61.46
N ASP A 13 -13.25 -10.47 60.26
CA ASP A 13 -12.00 -10.44 59.50
C ASP A 13 -12.17 -10.88 58.03
N ALA A 14 -12.70 -9.98 57.21
CA ALA A 14 -12.63 -10.11 55.75
C ALA A 14 -12.08 -8.80 55.17
N PRO A 15 -10.84 -8.78 54.62
CA PRO A 15 -10.33 -7.59 53.98
C PRO A 15 -11.09 -7.34 52.66
N HIS A 16 -11.60 -6.11 52.54
CA HIS A 16 -12.10 -5.51 51.31
C HIS A 16 -11.04 -5.60 50.18
N PRO A 17 -11.43 -5.80 48.91
CA PRO A 17 -10.46 -5.79 47.81
C PRO A 17 -9.82 -4.41 47.68
N ALA A 18 -8.51 -4.37 47.89
CA ALA A 18 -7.68 -3.19 47.74
C ALA A 18 -7.65 -2.72 46.27
N GLN A 19 -7.60 -1.41 46.16
CA GLN A 19 -7.66 -0.63 44.94
C GLN A 19 -6.46 -0.93 44.01
N GLN A 20 -6.73 -0.88 42.70
CA GLN A 20 -5.74 -1.03 41.63
C GLN A 20 -4.60 -0.01 41.78
N ALA A 21 -3.36 -0.51 41.76
CA ALA A 21 -2.17 0.32 41.55
C ALA A 21 -2.04 0.68 40.05
N PRO A 22 -1.55 1.87 39.70
CA PRO A 22 -1.40 2.31 38.32
C PRO A 22 -0.26 1.54 37.65
N GLY A 23 -0.52 0.93 36.49
CA GLY A 23 0.49 0.30 35.67
C GLY A 23 1.36 1.34 34.97
N GLU A 24 2.66 1.29 35.19
CA GLU A 24 3.66 2.07 34.47
C GLU A 24 3.76 1.62 33.00
N GLU A 25 3.70 2.59 32.10
CA GLU A 25 3.76 2.50 30.64
C GLU A 25 5.15 2.11 30.10
N LEU A 26 5.67 0.95 30.52
CA LEU A 26 6.98 0.45 30.08
C LEU A 26 7.01 -0.34 28.73
N PRO A 27 5.89 -0.86 28.17
CA PRO A 27 5.96 -1.58 26.88
C PRO A 27 5.94 -0.69 25.62
N VAL A 28 5.35 0.51 25.69
CA VAL A 28 5.10 1.34 24.48
C VAL A 28 6.38 1.99 23.97
N ALA A 29 7.27 2.44 24.87
CA ALA A 29 8.51 3.13 24.49
C ALA A 29 9.51 2.22 23.75
N LEU A 30 9.59 0.94 24.10
CA LEU A 30 10.47 -0.03 23.45
C LEU A 30 9.94 -0.47 22.08
N LEU A 31 8.62 -0.55 21.93
CA LEU A 31 7.96 -0.79 20.65
C LEU A 31 8.09 0.43 19.72
N GLN A 32 7.97 1.66 20.24
CA GLN A 32 8.19 2.88 19.47
C GLN A 32 9.65 2.99 18.99
N GLN A 33 10.64 2.68 19.83
CA GLN A 33 12.05 2.65 19.42
C GLN A 33 12.33 1.63 18.30
N ALA A 34 11.60 0.51 18.26
CA ALA A 34 11.72 -0.47 17.18
C ALA A 34 11.05 0.00 15.88
N VAL A 35 9.98 0.78 15.97
CA VAL A 35 9.31 1.44 14.83
C VAL A 35 10.19 2.55 14.27
N ASP A 36 10.80 3.37 15.11
CA ASP A 36 11.68 4.47 14.71
C ASP A 36 12.94 3.94 13.99
N GLN A 37 13.48 2.79 14.41
CA GLN A 37 14.59 2.12 13.70
C GLN A 37 14.18 1.52 12.34
N VAL A 38 12.92 1.17 12.15
CA VAL A 38 12.38 0.70 10.85
C VAL A 38 12.08 1.88 9.93
N HIS A 39 11.72 3.04 10.47
CA HIS A 39 11.57 4.29 9.72
C HIS A 39 12.91 4.76 9.13
N LEU A 40 13.98 4.79 9.93
CA LEU A 40 15.31 5.17 9.46
C LEU A 40 15.83 4.24 8.33
N ALA A 41 15.60 2.93 8.46
CA ALA A 41 15.98 1.96 7.42
C ALA A 41 15.11 2.01 6.15
N ALA A 42 13.96 2.69 6.20
CA ALA A 42 13.08 2.91 5.05
C ALA A 42 13.37 4.25 4.36
N GLU A 43 13.86 5.26 5.10
CA GLU A 43 14.33 6.54 4.56
C GLU A 43 15.66 6.36 3.79
N ASP A 44 16.56 5.48 4.24
CA ASP A 44 17.80 5.10 3.53
C ASP A 44 17.56 4.42 2.16
N LEU A 45 16.32 4.01 1.85
CA LEU A 45 15.93 3.44 0.54
C LEU A 45 15.24 4.47 -0.38
N GLU A 46 14.92 5.66 0.12
CA GLU A 46 14.36 6.77 -0.65
C GLU A 46 15.40 7.88 -0.94
N GLU A 47 16.55 7.90 -0.24
CA GLU A 47 17.67 8.85 -0.49
C GLU A 47 18.74 8.33 -1.48
N GLY A 48 18.49 7.19 -2.16
CA GLY A 48 19.47 6.55 -3.03
C GLY A 48 19.45 6.92 -4.52
N ASP A 49 18.63 7.88 -4.96
CA ASP A 49 18.44 8.20 -6.39
C ASP A 49 18.70 9.69 -6.76
N ASP A 50 19.31 10.48 -5.86
CA ASP A 50 19.71 11.87 -6.14
C ASP A 50 21.16 12.14 -5.70
N GLU A 51 22.16 11.57 -6.38
CA GLU A 51 23.48 12.21 -6.47
C GLU A 51 24.00 12.17 -7.91
N GLU A 52 24.27 13.38 -8.41
CA GLU A 52 24.86 13.71 -9.70
C GLU A 52 26.34 13.31 -9.71
N ASP A 53 26.76 12.46 -10.64
CA ASP A 53 28.18 12.28 -10.97
C ASP A 53 28.52 13.13 -12.21
N ASP A 54 29.13 14.29 -11.94
CA ASP A 54 29.90 15.12 -12.88
C ASP A 54 31.38 14.69 -12.87
N ASP A 55 32.01 14.90 -14.01
CA ASP A 55 33.33 14.46 -14.46
C ASP A 55 34.50 14.71 -13.48
N SER A 56 35.45 13.76 -13.40
CA SER A 56 36.77 13.88 -14.06
C SER A 56 37.90 13.00 -13.45
N GLU A 57 38.51 12.24 -14.36
CA GLU A 57 39.93 11.89 -14.49
C GLU A 57 40.70 11.11 -13.39
N ALA A 58 41.13 9.89 -13.74
CA ALA A 58 42.54 9.47 -13.65
C ALA A 58 42.86 8.21 -14.49
N SER A 59 43.70 8.44 -15.50
CA SER A 59 44.68 7.60 -16.22
C SER A 59 45.03 6.16 -15.79
N GLY A 60 45.28 5.31 -16.81
CA GLY A 60 46.16 4.13 -16.77
C GLY A 60 45.71 3.04 -17.77
N GLU A 61 46.08 3.13 -19.04
CA GLU A 61 47.12 2.33 -19.75
C GLU A 61 46.68 0.90 -20.17
N ASP A 62 46.44 0.79 -21.49
CA ASP A 62 46.71 -0.29 -22.45
C ASP A 62 46.49 -1.78 -22.06
N GLU A 63 45.65 -2.46 -22.85
CA GLU A 63 46.07 -3.62 -23.66
C GLU A 63 45.08 -3.87 -24.81
N GLU A 64 45.64 -4.04 -26.01
CA GLU A 64 44.98 -4.28 -27.29
C GLU A 64 44.46 -5.71 -27.37
N ASP A 65 43.21 -5.91 -27.80
CA ASP A 65 42.80 -7.14 -28.47
C ASP A 65 41.70 -6.83 -29.50
N GLU A 66 42.03 -7.15 -30.75
CA GLU A 66 41.20 -7.03 -31.94
C GLU A 66 40.23 -8.22 -31.99
N ASP A 67 38.93 -7.96 -31.91
CA ASP A 67 37.91 -8.88 -32.44
C ASP A 67 36.77 -8.07 -33.06
N GLU A 68 36.74 -8.07 -34.40
CA GLU A 68 35.64 -7.59 -35.23
C GLU A 68 34.43 -8.52 -35.07
N GLU A 69 33.44 -8.12 -34.25
CA GLU A 69 32.06 -8.55 -34.41
C GLU A 69 31.16 -7.32 -34.62
N ASP A 70 30.54 -7.31 -35.80
CA ASP A 70 29.57 -6.40 -36.35
C ASP A 70 28.25 -6.39 -35.55
N GLY A 71 28.31 -5.83 -34.35
CA GLY A 71 27.12 -5.41 -33.61
C GLY A 71 26.58 -4.10 -34.17
N GLU A 72 25.50 -4.15 -34.96
CA GLU A 72 24.69 -2.97 -35.28
C GLU A 72 24.24 -2.33 -33.96
N GLY A 73 24.95 -1.28 -33.54
CA GLY A 73 24.51 -0.38 -32.49
C GLY A 73 23.15 0.18 -32.90
N VAL A 74 22.10 -0.30 -32.24
CA VAL A 74 20.78 0.30 -32.39
C VAL A 74 20.87 1.64 -31.67
N ASP A 75 21.22 2.68 -32.40
CA ASP A 75 20.98 4.06 -32.01
C ASP A 75 19.50 4.15 -31.59
N VAL A 76 19.23 4.15 -30.28
CA VAL A 76 17.92 4.51 -29.75
C VAL A 76 17.80 6.00 -30.00
N LYS A 77 17.42 6.36 -31.23
CA LYS A 77 17.05 7.72 -31.59
C LYS A 77 16.00 8.15 -30.59
N GLU A 78 16.31 9.20 -29.83
CA GLU A 78 15.29 9.90 -29.07
C GLU A 78 14.12 10.17 -30.02
N ASP A 79 12.94 9.72 -29.61
CA ASP A 79 11.70 9.80 -30.39
C ASP A 79 11.21 11.26 -30.36
N VAL A 80 11.97 12.14 -31.02
CA VAL A 80 11.75 13.58 -31.13
C VAL A 80 10.57 13.78 -32.08
N PRO A 81 9.43 14.30 -31.59
CA PRO A 81 8.25 14.49 -32.43
C PRO A 81 8.53 15.49 -33.55
N ASP A 82 8.10 15.18 -34.78
CA ASP A 82 8.20 16.12 -35.90
C ASP A 82 7.46 17.43 -35.58
N PRO A 83 8.16 18.57 -35.47
CA PRO A 83 7.56 19.85 -35.11
C PRO A 83 6.63 20.41 -36.20
N SER A 84 6.72 19.90 -37.43
CA SER A 84 5.87 20.31 -38.54
C SER A 84 4.50 19.62 -38.54
N ASP A 85 4.36 18.48 -37.85
CA ASP A 85 3.10 17.77 -37.71
C ASP A 85 2.17 18.52 -36.72
N PRO A 86 0.97 18.97 -37.16
CA PRO A 86 -0.02 19.57 -36.27
C PRO A 86 -0.36 18.70 -35.06
N ALA A 87 -0.27 17.36 -35.16
CA ALA A 87 -0.53 16.44 -34.07
C ALA A 87 0.38 16.69 -32.85
N ASN A 88 1.60 17.16 -33.09
CA ASN A 88 2.66 17.34 -32.09
C ASN A 88 2.68 18.72 -31.44
N LYS A 89 1.83 19.65 -31.92
CA LYS A 89 1.77 21.00 -31.37
C LYS A 89 1.38 20.96 -29.88
N GLY A 90 2.25 21.52 -29.03
CA GLY A 90 2.00 21.63 -27.59
C GLY A 90 2.28 20.36 -26.78
N ILE A 91 3.09 19.43 -27.29
CA ILE A 91 3.57 18.28 -26.51
C ILE A 91 4.19 18.72 -25.19
N LYS A 92 3.78 18.07 -24.09
CA LYS A 92 4.24 18.32 -22.71
C LYS A 92 3.95 19.72 -22.13
N LEU A 93 3.41 20.66 -22.92
CA LEU A 93 3.09 22.03 -22.48
C LEU A 93 1.73 22.16 -21.75
N TYR A 94 0.87 21.16 -21.87
CA TYR A 94 -0.49 21.16 -21.30
C TYR A 94 -0.69 20.00 -20.32
N GLY A 95 -1.71 20.09 -19.48
CA GLY A 95 -2.06 19.06 -18.51
C GLY A 95 -2.08 19.58 -17.08
N CYS A 96 -1.71 18.70 -16.15
CA CYS A 96 -1.58 18.97 -14.72
C CYS A 96 -0.37 18.22 -14.17
N GLU A 97 -0.09 18.35 -12.87
CA GLU A 97 0.97 17.60 -12.19
C GLU A 97 0.87 16.08 -12.38
N HIS A 98 -0.35 15.53 -12.46
CA HIS A 98 -0.55 14.10 -12.61
C HIS A 98 -0.18 13.56 -14.01
N TYR A 99 -0.53 14.30 -15.08
CA TYR A 99 -0.49 13.82 -16.46
C TYR A 99 -0.28 14.99 -17.43
N ARG A 100 0.64 14.82 -18.39
CA ARG A 100 0.89 15.79 -19.46
C ARG A 100 0.00 15.47 -20.64
N ARG A 101 -0.93 16.34 -21.00
CA ARG A 101 -1.90 16.03 -22.06
C ARG A 101 -2.56 17.27 -22.61
N ARG A 102 -3.08 17.17 -23.83
CA ARG A 102 -3.74 18.25 -24.55
C ARG A 102 -5.27 18.15 -24.55
N ALA A 103 -5.85 17.32 -23.68
CA ALA A 103 -7.29 17.21 -23.46
C ALA A 103 -7.65 17.30 -21.97
N MET A 104 -8.70 18.07 -21.68
CA MET A 104 -9.44 17.99 -20.42
C MET A 104 -10.61 17.01 -20.60
N ILE A 105 -10.83 16.11 -19.65
CA ILE A 105 -12.01 15.26 -19.63
C ILE A 105 -13.23 16.04 -19.15
N VAL A 106 -14.39 15.83 -19.77
CA VAL A 106 -15.66 16.36 -19.25
C VAL A 106 -16.21 15.35 -18.23
N ALA A 107 -16.32 15.78 -16.98
CA ALA A 107 -16.81 14.95 -15.88
C ALA A 107 -18.32 14.70 -16.01
N PRO A 108 -18.81 13.47 -16.24
CA PRO A 108 -20.24 13.21 -16.49
C PRO A 108 -21.13 13.52 -15.29
N CYS A 109 -20.57 13.49 -14.08
CA CYS A 109 -21.25 13.75 -12.83
C CYS A 109 -21.59 15.23 -12.60
N CYS A 110 -20.84 16.17 -13.20
CA CYS A 110 -21.06 17.61 -13.01
C CYS A 110 -20.94 18.47 -14.28
N ASP A 111 -20.74 17.85 -15.45
CA ASP A 111 -20.58 18.47 -16.78
C ASP A 111 -19.47 19.52 -16.88
N ARG A 112 -18.47 19.46 -16.00
CA ARG A 112 -17.34 20.41 -15.98
C ARG A 112 -16.07 19.77 -16.56
N PRO A 113 -15.25 20.55 -17.29
CA PRO A 113 -13.96 20.08 -17.76
C PRO A 113 -12.93 20.07 -16.62
N PHE A 114 -12.18 18.97 -16.53
CA PHE A 114 -11.02 18.85 -15.66
C PHE A 114 -9.87 18.25 -16.43
N TRP A 115 -8.64 18.57 -16.05
CA TRP A 115 -7.49 17.88 -16.63
C TRP A 115 -7.63 16.37 -16.41
N CYS A 116 -7.66 15.85 -15.17
CA CYS A 116 -7.88 14.42 -14.88
C CYS A 116 -8.97 14.15 -13.84
N ARG A 117 -9.26 12.86 -13.68
CA ARG A 117 -9.94 12.27 -12.51
C ARG A 117 -9.35 12.73 -11.17
N HIS A 118 -8.02 12.80 -11.02
CA HIS A 118 -7.40 13.25 -9.77
C HIS A 118 -7.74 14.71 -9.46
N CYS A 119 -7.53 15.62 -10.42
CA CYS A 119 -7.93 17.02 -10.26
C CYS A 119 -9.44 17.18 -10.01
N HIS A 120 -10.28 16.38 -10.68
CA HIS A 120 -11.72 16.36 -10.41
C HIS A 120 -12.00 15.94 -8.96
N ASN A 121 -11.48 14.79 -8.52
CA ASN A 121 -11.76 14.26 -7.19
C ASN A 121 -11.21 15.16 -6.09
N ALA A 122 -10.01 15.72 -6.27
CA ALA A 122 -9.47 16.72 -5.36
C ALA A 122 -10.42 17.92 -5.21
N ALA A 123 -10.95 18.46 -6.32
CA ALA A 123 -11.83 19.62 -6.29
C ALA A 123 -13.27 19.32 -5.85
N CYS A 124 -13.80 18.13 -6.17
CA CYS A 124 -15.23 17.81 -6.06
C CYS A 124 -15.56 16.77 -4.98
N ASN A 125 -14.54 16.16 -4.37
CA ASN A 125 -14.70 15.19 -3.29
C ASN A 125 -13.86 15.60 -2.08
N ASP A 126 -12.55 15.73 -2.25
CA ASP A 126 -11.61 15.85 -1.13
C ASP A 126 -11.67 17.26 -0.52
N ASN A 127 -11.67 18.29 -1.36
CA ASN A 127 -11.75 19.70 -0.94
C ASN A 127 -13.19 20.24 -0.88
N GLU A 128 -14.20 19.43 -1.17
CA GLU A 128 -15.60 19.85 -1.07
C GLU A 128 -16.08 19.75 0.39
N VAL A 129 -16.52 20.89 0.91
CA VAL A 129 -16.94 21.03 2.31
C VAL A 129 -18.34 20.49 2.51
N ASP A 130 -19.25 20.68 1.54
CA ASP A 130 -20.61 20.16 1.62
C ASP A 130 -20.63 18.67 1.26
N PRO A 131 -20.88 17.75 2.22
CA PRO A 131 -20.89 16.31 1.95
C PRO A 131 -21.93 15.90 0.89
N LYS A 132 -23.00 16.68 0.72
CA LYS A 132 -24.04 16.39 -0.30
C LYS A 132 -23.58 16.70 -1.71
N ARG A 133 -22.55 17.53 -1.86
CA ARG A 133 -21.96 17.90 -3.15
C ARG A 133 -20.75 17.05 -3.49
N ARG A 134 -20.24 16.25 -2.55
CA ARG A 134 -19.11 15.35 -2.79
C ARG A 134 -19.47 14.30 -3.83
N HIS A 135 -18.59 14.15 -4.81
CA HIS A 135 -18.71 13.11 -5.82
C HIS A 135 -17.35 12.80 -6.45
N VAL A 136 -17.19 11.54 -6.86
CA VAL A 136 -16.01 11.08 -7.59
C VAL A 136 -16.33 10.87 -9.06
N LEU A 137 -15.33 11.02 -9.93
CA LEU A 137 -15.49 10.78 -11.35
C LEU A 137 -15.43 9.28 -11.67
N ASP A 138 -16.45 8.79 -12.37
CA ASP A 138 -16.42 7.49 -13.05
C ASP A 138 -15.73 7.64 -14.41
N ARG A 139 -14.52 7.06 -14.51
CA ARG A 139 -13.69 7.11 -15.72
C ARG A 139 -14.35 6.43 -16.93
N LYS A 140 -15.18 5.41 -16.69
CA LYS A 140 -15.85 4.64 -17.77
C LYS A 140 -17.00 5.45 -18.38
N ALA A 141 -17.62 6.33 -17.61
CA ALA A 141 -18.72 7.18 -18.05
C ALA A 141 -18.28 8.38 -18.92
N VAL A 142 -16.99 8.72 -18.94
CA VAL A 142 -16.46 9.86 -19.73
C VAL A 142 -16.68 9.61 -21.22
N ARG A 143 -17.35 10.57 -21.88
CA ARG A 143 -17.66 10.54 -23.32
C ARG A 143 -17.07 11.72 -24.10
N GLU A 144 -16.91 12.86 -23.45
CA GLU A 144 -16.46 14.09 -24.09
C GLU A 144 -15.15 14.60 -23.49
N VAL A 145 -14.42 15.36 -24.29
CA VAL A 145 -13.20 16.06 -23.91
C VAL A 145 -13.24 17.50 -24.44
N VAL A 146 -12.51 18.39 -23.77
CA VAL A 146 -12.24 19.75 -24.24
C VAL A 146 -10.77 19.84 -24.63
N CYS A 147 -10.49 20.27 -25.87
CA CYS A 147 -9.13 20.47 -26.33
C CYS A 147 -8.44 21.57 -25.53
N GLY A 148 -7.30 21.25 -24.92
CA GLY A 148 -6.50 22.21 -24.15
C GLY A 148 -5.90 23.34 -24.98
N LEU A 149 -5.79 23.16 -26.30
CA LEU A 149 -5.21 24.18 -27.20
C LEU A 149 -6.24 25.13 -27.79
N CYS A 150 -7.31 24.59 -28.39
CA CYS A 150 -8.30 25.40 -29.12
C CYS A 150 -9.63 25.56 -28.38
N GLY A 151 -9.80 24.90 -27.22
CA GLY A 151 -11.02 24.97 -26.43
C GLY A 151 -12.23 24.21 -27.00
N LEU A 152 -12.08 23.49 -28.11
CA LEU A 152 -13.17 22.72 -28.70
C LEU A 152 -13.61 21.57 -27.77
N ARG A 153 -14.88 21.59 -27.35
CA ARG A 153 -15.57 20.45 -26.73
C ARG A 153 -16.03 19.48 -27.82
N GLN A 154 -15.70 18.20 -27.68
CA GLN A 154 -16.00 17.15 -28.66
C GLN A 154 -16.10 15.77 -28.00
N GLU A 155 -16.58 14.77 -28.74
CA GLU A 155 -16.45 13.37 -28.32
C GLU A 155 -14.97 12.97 -28.13
N LYS A 156 -14.74 12.06 -27.19
CA LYS A 156 -13.40 11.56 -26.90
C LYS A 156 -12.85 10.84 -28.14
N ALA A 157 -11.68 11.29 -28.58
CA ALA A 157 -10.97 10.76 -29.72
C ALA A 157 -9.46 10.77 -29.42
N ARG A 158 -8.62 10.30 -30.34
CA ARG A 158 -7.16 10.40 -30.18
C ARG A 158 -6.64 11.81 -30.45
N SER A 159 -7.39 12.60 -31.22
CA SER A 159 -7.01 13.94 -31.64
C SER A 159 -8.18 14.92 -31.64
N CYS A 160 -7.85 16.21 -31.64
CA CYS A 160 -8.82 17.27 -31.78
C CYS A 160 -9.32 17.37 -33.22
N SER A 161 -10.64 17.39 -33.40
CA SER A 161 -11.30 17.56 -34.70
C SER A 161 -11.19 18.99 -35.26
N GLY A 162 -10.94 19.98 -34.40
CA GLY A 162 -10.81 21.38 -34.80
C GLY A 162 -9.40 21.79 -35.21
N CYS A 163 -8.39 21.45 -34.40
CA CYS A 163 -7.00 21.87 -34.63
C CYS A 163 -6.02 20.74 -34.95
N GLY A 164 -6.48 19.49 -35.02
CA GLY A 164 -5.66 18.34 -35.43
C GLY A 164 -4.70 17.77 -34.38
N VAL A 165 -4.48 18.44 -33.25
CA VAL A 165 -3.53 17.97 -32.23
C VAL A 165 -3.91 16.60 -31.67
N ALA A 166 -2.94 15.70 -31.51
CA ALA A 166 -3.15 14.49 -30.71
C ALA A 166 -3.38 14.89 -29.26
N PHE A 167 -4.20 14.18 -28.49
CA PHE A 167 -4.46 14.55 -27.09
C PHE A 167 -3.40 14.03 -26.10
N GLY A 168 -2.64 13.01 -26.49
CA GLY A 168 -1.51 12.48 -25.76
C GLY A 168 -0.73 11.52 -26.66
N ARG A 169 0.57 11.38 -26.44
CA ARG A 169 1.39 10.38 -27.15
C ARG A 169 0.94 8.96 -26.83
N TYR A 170 0.69 8.67 -25.56
CA TYR A 170 -0.08 7.51 -25.14
C TYR A 170 -1.57 7.88 -25.04
N THR A 171 -2.41 7.08 -25.69
CA THR A 171 -3.87 7.26 -25.66
C THR A 171 -4.58 5.92 -25.44
N CYS A 172 -5.43 5.86 -24.42
CA CYS A 172 -6.35 4.75 -24.19
C CYS A 172 -7.79 5.27 -24.10
N LEU A 173 -8.56 5.10 -25.18
CA LEU A 173 -9.96 5.54 -25.24
C LEU A 173 -10.90 4.72 -24.35
N LEU A 174 -10.55 3.46 -24.07
CA LEU A 174 -11.29 2.62 -23.12
C LEU A 174 -11.30 3.22 -21.72
N CYS A 175 -10.15 3.78 -21.30
CA CYS A 175 -10.00 4.42 -19.99
C CYS A 175 -10.18 5.95 -20.04
N SER A 176 -10.41 6.52 -21.23
CA SER A 176 -10.41 7.98 -21.45
C SER A 176 -9.12 8.64 -20.94
N PHE A 177 -7.99 7.97 -21.18
CA PHE A 177 -6.68 8.34 -20.65
C PHE A 177 -5.75 8.83 -21.76
N PHE A 178 -5.05 9.93 -21.50
CA PHE A 178 -4.12 10.58 -22.42
C PHE A 178 -2.91 11.06 -21.63
N ASP A 179 -1.71 10.72 -22.07
CA ASP A 179 -0.45 11.24 -21.50
C ASP A 179 0.61 11.39 -22.60
N ASP A 180 1.38 12.46 -22.56
CA ASP A 180 2.56 12.69 -23.40
C ASP A 180 3.82 12.10 -22.78
N ASP A 181 3.76 11.80 -21.49
CA ASP A 181 4.90 11.28 -20.76
C ASP A 181 5.06 9.78 -20.99
N LEU A 182 5.85 9.43 -22.00
CA LEU A 182 6.12 8.04 -22.36
C LEU A 182 7.08 7.33 -21.41
N THR A 183 7.82 8.06 -20.57
CA THR A 183 8.72 7.48 -19.55
C THR A 183 7.94 6.66 -18.52
N LYS A 184 6.65 6.99 -18.31
CA LYS A 184 5.74 6.22 -17.46
C LYS A 184 5.39 4.85 -18.03
N GLU A 185 5.70 4.59 -19.30
CA GLU A 185 5.43 3.33 -19.99
C GLU A 185 4.00 2.80 -19.74
N CYS A 186 3.01 3.70 -19.90
CA CYS A 186 1.62 3.37 -19.63
C CYS A 186 1.13 2.23 -20.54
N PHE A 187 0.34 1.31 -19.99
CA PHE A 187 -0.26 0.22 -20.77
C PHE A 187 -1.65 -0.15 -20.26
N HIS A 188 -2.55 -0.61 -21.15
CA HIS A 188 -3.88 -1.09 -20.76
C HIS A 188 -3.87 -2.58 -20.42
N CYS A 189 -4.23 -2.97 -19.20
CA CYS A 189 -4.50 -4.38 -18.90
C CYS A 189 -5.94 -4.73 -19.31
N GLN A 190 -6.08 -5.65 -20.28
CA GLN A 190 -7.40 -6.07 -20.78
C GLN A 190 -8.23 -6.76 -19.69
N ASP A 191 -7.59 -7.61 -18.87
CA ASP A 191 -8.28 -8.35 -17.82
C ASP A 191 -8.75 -7.45 -16.67
N CYS A 192 -7.93 -6.46 -16.27
CA CYS A 192 -8.33 -5.48 -15.26
C CYS A 192 -9.29 -4.41 -15.83
N GLY A 193 -9.26 -4.16 -17.14
CA GLY A 193 -9.98 -3.08 -17.80
C GLY A 193 -9.49 -1.68 -17.42
N ILE A 194 -8.22 -1.53 -17.03
CA ILE A 194 -7.60 -0.26 -16.63
C ILE A 194 -6.18 -0.10 -17.15
N CYS A 195 -5.75 1.16 -17.32
CA CYS A 195 -4.36 1.49 -17.57
C CYS A 195 -3.52 1.36 -16.29
N ARG A 196 -2.31 0.83 -16.45
CA ARG A 196 -1.24 0.73 -15.47
C ARG A 196 -0.02 1.50 -15.97
N VAL A 197 0.91 1.79 -15.06
CA VAL A 197 2.16 2.54 -15.27
C VAL A 197 3.32 1.60 -14.96
N GLY A 198 4.46 1.79 -15.64
CA GLY A 198 5.69 1.03 -15.42
C GLY A 198 5.95 -0.09 -16.43
N GLY A 199 5.32 -0.06 -17.60
CA GLY A 199 5.64 -0.96 -18.72
C GLY A 199 4.98 -2.32 -18.65
N ARG A 200 4.35 -2.75 -19.75
CA ARG A 200 3.65 -4.06 -19.80
C ARG A 200 4.57 -5.22 -19.41
N HIS A 201 5.84 -5.14 -19.78
CA HIS A 201 6.83 -6.18 -19.58
C HIS A 201 7.18 -6.38 -18.09
N ASN A 202 6.95 -5.38 -17.23
CA ASN A 202 7.23 -5.47 -15.78
C ASN A 202 6.06 -6.01 -14.95
N PHE A 203 4.93 -6.32 -15.59
CA PHE A 203 3.73 -6.77 -14.89
C PHE A 203 3.18 -8.07 -15.48
N PHE A 204 2.53 -8.86 -14.63
CA PHE A 204 1.64 -9.94 -15.05
C PHE A 204 0.27 -9.77 -14.41
N HIS A 205 -0.76 -10.32 -15.05
CA HIS A 205 -2.09 -10.39 -14.47
C HIS A 205 -2.30 -11.76 -13.83
N CYS A 206 -2.55 -11.78 -12.53
CA CYS A 206 -2.96 -12.99 -11.82
C CYS A 206 -4.49 -13.13 -11.92
N ARG A 207 -4.96 -14.12 -12.68
CA ARG A 207 -6.41 -14.33 -12.92
C ARG A 207 -7.19 -14.67 -11.65
N THR A 208 -6.58 -15.42 -10.73
CA THR A 208 -7.21 -15.78 -9.46
C THR A 208 -7.33 -14.55 -8.54
N CYS A 209 -6.26 -13.77 -8.39
CA CYS A 209 -6.31 -12.52 -7.62
C CYS A 209 -7.13 -11.43 -8.31
N ASN A 210 -7.33 -11.56 -9.63
CA ASN A 210 -7.96 -10.57 -10.49
C ASN A 210 -7.24 -9.21 -10.46
N CYS A 211 -5.91 -9.24 -10.48
CA CYS A 211 -5.07 -8.05 -10.36
C CYS A 211 -3.76 -8.16 -11.16
N CYS A 212 -3.21 -7.00 -11.55
CA CYS A 212 -1.85 -6.88 -12.06
C CYS A 212 -0.85 -6.72 -10.91
N TYR A 213 0.19 -7.54 -10.91
CA TYR A 213 1.33 -7.43 -10.00
C TYR A 213 2.62 -7.26 -10.79
N ALA A 214 3.64 -6.72 -10.13
CA ALA A 214 5.00 -6.72 -10.64
C ALA A 214 5.49 -8.15 -10.91
N LEU A 215 6.35 -8.36 -11.91
CA LEU A 215 6.86 -9.69 -12.25
C LEU A 215 7.56 -10.39 -11.08
N SER A 216 8.21 -9.65 -10.19
CA SER A 216 8.84 -10.16 -8.97
C SER A 216 7.89 -10.95 -8.06
N LEU A 217 6.58 -10.72 -8.20
CA LEU A 217 5.54 -11.38 -7.42
C LEU A 217 4.96 -12.63 -8.07
N ARG A 218 5.37 -13.00 -9.30
CA ARG A 218 4.71 -14.06 -10.10
C ARG A 218 4.52 -15.37 -9.35
N ASP A 219 5.55 -15.79 -8.63
CA ASP A 219 5.58 -17.09 -7.96
C ASP A 219 5.74 -16.99 -6.43
N SER A 220 5.72 -15.75 -5.89
CA SER A 220 5.96 -15.48 -4.46
C SER A 220 4.76 -14.89 -3.72
N HIS A 221 3.76 -14.35 -4.44
CA HIS A 221 2.57 -13.79 -3.80
C HIS A 221 1.66 -14.86 -3.21
N VAL A 222 1.06 -14.55 -2.04
CA VAL A 222 -0.04 -15.35 -1.51
C VAL A 222 -1.29 -15.06 -2.32
N CYS A 223 -1.65 -16.01 -3.18
CA CYS A 223 -2.74 -15.87 -4.12
C CYS A 223 -4.10 -16.05 -3.44
N ILE A 224 -4.80 -14.94 -3.19
CA ILE A 224 -6.17 -14.92 -2.66
C ILE A 224 -7.12 -14.50 -3.77
N GLU A 225 -8.22 -15.24 -3.93
CA GLU A 225 -9.24 -14.92 -4.92
C GLU A 225 -9.74 -13.49 -4.74
N ASN A 226 -9.73 -12.71 -5.82
CA ASN A 226 -10.27 -11.35 -5.83
C ASN A 226 -9.67 -10.44 -4.72
N SER A 227 -8.37 -10.58 -4.42
CA SER A 227 -7.69 -9.93 -3.29
C SER A 227 -7.91 -8.41 -3.19
N MET A 228 -8.06 -7.73 -4.32
CA MET A 228 -8.30 -6.29 -4.41
C MET A 228 -9.77 -5.90 -4.65
N HIS A 229 -10.66 -6.85 -4.89
CA HIS A 229 -12.09 -6.59 -5.09
C HIS A 229 -12.84 -6.63 -3.76
N ALA A 230 -12.30 -5.91 -2.78
CA ALA A 230 -12.88 -5.74 -1.47
C ALA A 230 -12.71 -4.29 -1.01
N ASN A 231 -13.46 -3.92 0.03
CA ASN A 231 -13.22 -2.66 0.73
C ASN A 231 -12.05 -2.85 1.70
N CYS A 232 -11.22 -1.81 1.83
CA CYS A 232 -10.21 -1.74 2.87
C CYS A 232 -10.90 -1.88 4.24
N PRO A 233 -10.47 -2.81 5.12
CA PRO A 233 -11.09 -3.04 6.42
C PRO A 233 -10.87 -1.89 7.41
N VAL A 234 -9.98 -0.94 7.09
CA VAL A 234 -9.67 0.22 7.95
C VAL A 234 -10.53 1.42 7.55
N CYS A 235 -10.43 1.88 6.29
CA CYS A 235 -11.15 3.08 5.83
C CYS A 235 -12.47 2.80 5.11
N CYS A 236 -12.80 1.52 4.87
CA CYS A 236 -14.00 1.07 4.16
C CYS A 236 -14.11 1.52 2.68
N GLU A 237 -13.04 2.05 2.09
CA GLU A 237 -13.00 2.41 0.67
C GLU A 237 -12.66 1.20 -0.22
N PHE A 238 -13.26 1.17 -1.42
CA PHE A 238 -13.03 0.09 -2.38
C PHE A 238 -11.61 0.13 -2.97
N LEU A 239 -10.87 -0.97 -2.86
CA LEU A 239 -9.43 -1.01 -3.16
C LEU A 239 -9.12 -0.91 -4.66
N PHE A 240 -9.87 -1.61 -5.52
CA PHE A 240 -9.51 -1.76 -6.92
C PHE A 240 -9.55 -0.45 -7.73
N ASP A 241 -10.54 0.40 -7.47
CA ASP A 241 -10.72 1.67 -8.18
C ASP A 241 -10.13 2.88 -7.45
N SER A 242 -9.58 2.64 -6.25
CA SER A 242 -8.87 3.61 -5.44
C SER A 242 -7.63 4.12 -6.17
N ILE A 243 -7.34 5.41 -5.96
CA ILE A 243 -6.11 6.05 -6.42
C ILE A 243 -5.01 6.01 -5.36
N LYS A 244 -5.37 5.72 -4.10
CA LYS A 244 -4.43 5.60 -2.99
C LYS A 244 -3.56 4.35 -3.19
N PRO A 245 -2.24 4.43 -2.93
CA PRO A 245 -1.35 3.28 -2.93
C PRO A 245 -1.87 2.17 -2.01
N ILE A 246 -1.64 0.93 -2.42
CA ILE A 246 -2.03 -0.26 -1.68
C ILE A 246 -0.81 -1.07 -1.26
N ASN A 247 -0.97 -1.86 -0.22
CA ASN A 247 0.02 -2.81 0.24
C ASN A 247 -0.60 -4.22 0.33
N ILE A 248 0.14 -5.22 -0.13
CA ILE A 248 -0.25 -6.63 -0.09
C ILE A 248 0.52 -7.25 1.08
N MET A 249 -0.19 -7.54 2.16
CA MET A 249 0.43 -8.13 3.35
C MET A 249 0.95 -9.54 3.06
N PRO A 250 1.89 -10.08 3.87
CA PRO A 250 2.40 -11.44 3.74
C PRO A 250 1.32 -12.52 3.81
N CYS A 251 0.20 -12.23 4.47
CA CYS A 251 -0.96 -13.13 4.50
C CYS A 251 -1.80 -13.11 3.21
N GLY A 252 -1.49 -12.26 2.24
CA GLY A 252 -2.18 -12.07 0.95
C GLY A 252 -3.26 -11.00 0.94
N HIS A 253 -3.74 -10.55 2.10
CA HIS A 253 -4.77 -9.50 2.17
C HIS A 253 -4.21 -8.13 1.81
N THR A 254 -5.03 -7.31 1.16
CA THR A 254 -4.63 -5.99 0.66
C THR A 254 -5.33 -4.87 1.43
N ILE A 255 -4.60 -3.82 1.80
CA ILE A 255 -5.13 -2.58 2.39
C ILE A 255 -4.41 -1.36 1.79
N HIS A 256 -4.90 -0.14 2.01
CA HIS A 256 -4.16 1.06 1.60
C HIS A 256 -2.87 1.23 2.40
N GLN A 257 -1.83 1.79 1.79
CA GLN A 257 -0.54 2.02 2.46
C GLN A 257 -0.69 2.95 3.67
N GLU A 258 -1.49 4.00 3.56
CA GLU A 258 -1.82 4.91 4.68
C GLU A 258 -2.56 4.17 5.81
N CYS A 259 -3.46 3.24 5.47
CA CYS A 259 -4.16 2.42 6.46
C CYS A 259 -3.20 1.45 7.16
N LEU A 260 -2.21 0.92 6.45
CA LEU A 260 -1.16 0.09 7.05
C LEU A 260 -0.30 0.91 8.03
N ARG A 261 0.10 2.14 7.65
CA ARG A 261 0.83 3.05 8.55
C ARG A 261 0.02 3.37 9.80
N SER A 262 -1.27 3.71 9.64
CA SER A 262 -2.16 3.96 10.77
C SER A 262 -2.28 2.77 11.73
N LEU A 263 -2.26 1.52 11.22
CA LEU A 263 -2.19 0.34 12.09
C LEU A 263 -0.88 0.29 12.88
N ALA A 264 0.26 0.58 12.25
CA ALA A 264 1.57 0.63 12.91
C ALA A 264 1.65 1.74 13.97
N ASP A 265 1.14 2.94 13.67
CA ASP A 265 1.08 4.07 14.60
C ASP A 265 0.27 3.74 15.87
N HIS A 266 -0.70 2.84 15.75
CA HIS A 266 -1.50 2.31 16.86
C HIS A 266 -0.98 0.98 17.41
N SER A 267 0.29 0.64 17.15
CA SER A 267 0.94 -0.61 17.61
C SER A 267 0.17 -1.89 17.25
N THR A 268 -0.58 -1.87 16.15
CA THR A 268 -1.35 -3.01 15.64
C THR A 268 -0.59 -3.66 14.49
N TYR A 269 0.20 -4.69 14.82
CA TYR A 269 1.03 -5.42 13.85
C TYR A 269 0.35 -6.66 13.26
N THR A 270 -0.98 -6.73 13.33
CA THR A 270 -1.77 -7.87 12.85
C THR A 270 -2.74 -7.46 11.75
N CYS A 271 -2.95 -8.36 10.81
CA CYS A 271 -3.86 -8.18 9.70
C CYS A 271 -5.29 -8.07 10.26
N PRO A 272 -6.03 -7.00 9.96
CA PRO A 272 -7.40 -6.84 10.47
C PRO A 272 -8.39 -7.87 9.91
N VAL A 273 -8.01 -8.61 8.85
CA VAL A 273 -8.86 -9.63 8.23
C VAL A 273 -8.64 -11.01 8.87
N CYS A 274 -7.39 -11.42 9.08
CA CYS A 274 -7.07 -12.79 9.50
C CYS A 274 -6.20 -12.89 10.77
N MET A 275 -5.85 -11.76 11.38
CA MET A 275 -5.03 -11.65 12.60
C MET A 275 -3.59 -12.15 12.48
N LYS A 276 -3.12 -12.56 11.29
CA LYS A 276 -1.71 -12.88 11.04
C LYS A 276 -0.85 -11.62 11.11
N SER A 277 0.41 -11.76 11.48
CA SER A 277 1.35 -10.63 11.49
C SER A 277 1.49 -9.98 10.10
N ILE A 278 1.58 -8.65 10.07
CA ILE A 278 1.60 -7.84 8.82
C ILE A 278 3.00 -7.69 8.21
N MET A 279 4.04 -7.95 8.97
CA MET A 279 5.44 -7.86 8.54
C MET A 279 5.97 -9.25 8.16
N ASN A 280 6.99 -9.30 7.30
CA ASN A 280 7.62 -10.56 6.92
C ASN A 280 8.32 -11.22 8.13
N THR A 281 8.65 -12.50 8.02
CA THR A 281 9.19 -13.29 9.13
C THR A 281 10.46 -12.67 9.72
N SER A 282 11.40 -12.23 8.88
CA SER A 282 12.68 -11.66 9.33
C SER A 282 12.52 -10.31 10.03
N ALA A 283 11.58 -9.47 9.60
CA ALA A 283 11.32 -8.21 10.30
C ALA A 283 10.57 -8.46 11.63
N MET A 284 9.78 -9.53 11.71
CA MET A 284 9.10 -9.93 12.94
C MET A 284 10.01 -10.62 13.96
N GLU A 285 11.08 -11.27 13.51
CA GLU A 285 12.07 -11.91 14.40
C GLU A 285 12.61 -10.93 15.44
N ARG A 286 12.96 -9.70 15.05
CA ARG A 286 13.45 -8.67 16.00
C ARG A 286 12.43 -8.31 17.08
N VAL A 287 11.14 -8.25 16.71
CA VAL A 287 10.06 -7.99 17.68
C VAL A 287 9.91 -9.18 18.63
N TRP A 288 10.01 -10.40 18.13
CA TRP A 288 9.95 -11.60 18.96
C TRP A 288 11.17 -11.78 19.86
N GLU A 289 12.35 -11.38 19.41
CA GLU A 289 13.57 -11.33 20.22
C GLU A 289 13.44 -10.33 21.37
N SER A 290 12.88 -9.14 21.11
CA SER A 290 12.58 -8.17 22.17
C SER A 290 11.59 -8.75 23.20
N MET A 291 10.56 -9.46 22.73
CA MET A 291 9.61 -10.15 23.61
C MET A 291 10.28 -11.26 24.43
N ASP A 292 11.20 -12.03 23.83
CA ASP A 292 11.98 -13.05 24.55
C ASP A 292 12.80 -12.44 25.68
N GLN A 293 13.47 -11.31 25.42
CA GLN A 293 14.24 -10.60 26.43
C GLN A 293 13.35 -10.08 27.57
N ALA A 294 12.20 -9.49 27.24
CA ALA A 294 11.26 -8.98 28.23
C ALA A 294 10.68 -10.10 29.12
N VAL A 295 10.37 -11.25 28.52
CA VAL A 295 9.94 -12.48 29.23
C VAL A 295 11.04 -12.97 30.17
N GLN A 296 12.29 -12.99 29.73
CA GLN A 296 13.41 -13.42 30.56
C GLN A 296 13.68 -12.47 31.73
N GLN A 297 13.52 -11.17 31.52
CA GLN A 297 13.72 -10.14 32.54
C GLN A 297 12.57 -10.06 33.56
N THR A 298 11.40 -10.65 33.25
CA THR A 298 10.20 -10.60 34.10
C THR A 298 9.78 -12.01 34.54
N PRO A 299 10.55 -12.71 35.39
CA PRO A 299 10.22 -14.08 35.78
C PRO A 299 8.85 -14.15 36.47
N MET A 300 8.04 -15.15 36.09
CA MET A 300 6.72 -15.37 36.68
C MET A 300 6.82 -15.70 38.18
N PRO A 301 5.86 -15.24 39.01
CA PRO A 301 5.78 -15.65 40.41
C PRO A 301 5.69 -17.17 40.56
N THR A 302 6.21 -17.71 41.68
CA THR A 302 6.34 -19.15 41.94
C THR A 302 5.02 -19.92 41.79
N GLU A 303 3.90 -19.29 42.13
CA GLU A 303 2.54 -19.86 42.01
C GLU A 303 2.10 -20.10 40.56
N TYR A 304 2.66 -19.36 39.61
CA TYR A 304 2.43 -19.55 38.17
C TYR A 304 3.62 -20.22 37.47
N ALA A 305 4.71 -20.50 38.20
CA ALA A 305 5.89 -21.13 37.64
C ALA A 305 5.56 -22.55 37.15
N GLY A 306 5.84 -22.80 35.86
CA GLY A 306 5.54 -24.09 35.21
C GLY A 306 4.08 -24.25 34.76
N MET A 307 3.20 -23.27 35.02
CA MET A 307 1.86 -23.28 34.46
C MET A 307 1.94 -23.23 32.92
N ARG A 308 1.11 -24.04 32.27
CA ARG A 308 0.98 -24.06 30.80
C ARG A 308 -0.43 -23.73 30.40
N VAL A 309 -0.58 -23.08 29.26
CA VAL A 309 -1.86 -22.75 28.66
C VAL A 309 -1.92 -23.26 27.24
N ASN A 310 -3.12 -23.67 26.82
CA ASN A 310 -3.39 -24.01 25.43
C ASN A 310 -3.50 -22.72 24.63
N ILE A 311 -2.81 -22.67 23.50
CA ILE A 311 -2.77 -21.54 22.60
C ILE A 311 -3.09 -21.97 21.16
N LEU A 312 -3.59 -21.03 20.38
CA LEU A 312 -3.61 -21.05 18.92
C LEU A 312 -2.69 -19.94 18.43
N CYS A 313 -1.70 -20.28 17.61
CA CYS A 313 -0.86 -19.28 16.94
C CYS A 313 -1.56 -18.76 15.69
N ASN A 314 -1.70 -17.44 15.56
CA ASN A 314 -2.36 -16.84 14.40
C ASN A 314 -1.49 -16.98 13.14
N ASP A 315 -0.17 -16.94 13.27
CA ASP A 315 0.74 -16.99 12.11
C ASP A 315 0.82 -18.37 11.46
N CYS A 316 1.11 -19.42 12.25
CA CYS A 316 1.23 -20.80 11.76
C CYS A 316 -0.03 -21.65 11.91
N SER A 317 -1.08 -21.14 12.57
CA SER A 317 -2.34 -21.86 12.82
C SER A 317 -2.23 -23.11 13.72
N THR A 318 -1.07 -23.34 14.33
CA THR A 318 -0.86 -24.49 15.21
C THR A 318 -1.49 -24.29 16.58
N ARG A 319 -2.14 -25.35 17.08
CA ARG A 319 -2.55 -25.47 18.48
C ARG A 319 -1.47 -26.16 19.28
N SER A 320 -1.05 -25.57 20.40
CA SER A 320 -0.02 -26.14 21.26
C SER A 320 -0.18 -25.67 22.70
N ALA A 321 0.54 -26.30 23.63
CA ALA A 321 0.65 -25.84 24.99
C ALA A 321 1.93 -25.00 25.16
N ALA A 322 1.82 -23.77 25.62
CA ALA A 322 2.94 -22.87 25.89
C ALA A 322 3.04 -22.54 27.39
N PRO A 323 4.25 -22.21 27.90
CA PRO A 323 4.38 -21.63 29.24
C PRO A 323 3.49 -20.40 29.38
N PHE A 324 2.80 -20.28 30.50
CA PHE A 324 2.04 -19.09 30.83
C PHE A 324 3.00 -17.96 31.21
N HIS A 325 2.86 -16.80 30.57
CA HIS A 325 3.58 -15.59 30.91
C HIS A 325 2.68 -14.37 30.67
N VAL A 326 2.73 -13.39 31.57
CA VAL A 326 1.85 -12.20 31.50
C VAL A 326 2.07 -11.35 30.26
N LEU A 327 3.31 -11.32 29.74
CA LEU A 327 3.67 -10.56 28.54
C LEU A 327 3.25 -11.24 27.22
N GLY A 328 3.07 -12.55 27.19
CA GLY A 328 2.72 -13.26 25.96
C GLY A 328 3.13 -14.73 25.94
N HIS A 329 2.60 -15.48 24.99
CA HIS A 329 2.82 -16.93 24.89
C HIS A 329 3.53 -17.26 23.58
N LYS A 330 4.79 -17.71 23.68
CA LYS A 330 5.58 -18.05 22.50
C LYS A 330 5.08 -19.33 21.84
N CYS A 331 4.87 -19.29 20.53
CA CYS A 331 4.59 -20.47 19.74
C CYS A 331 5.86 -21.32 19.61
N GLY A 332 5.84 -22.57 20.09
CA GLY A 332 6.98 -23.48 19.98
C GLY A 332 7.32 -23.93 18.54
N GLN A 333 6.43 -23.70 17.56
CA GLN A 333 6.67 -24.12 16.17
C GLN A 333 7.30 -23.02 15.31
N CYS A 334 6.84 -21.78 15.44
CA CYS A 334 7.30 -20.67 14.60
C CYS A 334 7.95 -19.52 15.39
N GLY A 335 8.04 -19.62 16.72
CA GLY A 335 8.64 -18.60 17.58
C GLY A 335 7.79 -17.34 17.79
N SER A 336 6.68 -17.18 17.06
CA SER A 336 5.82 -16.00 17.16
C SER A 336 5.10 -15.89 18.51
N TYR A 337 4.96 -14.65 18.99
CA TYR A 337 4.11 -14.29 20.14
C TYR A 337 2.69 -13.89 19.73
N ASN A 338 2.36 -13.86 18.44
CA ASN A 338 1.01 -13.61 17.93
C ASN A 338 0.11 -14.85 18.16
N THR A 339 -0.28 -15.04 19.40
CA THR A 339 -1.02 -16.22 19.87
C THR A 339 -2.20 -15.80 20.75
N ARG A 340 -3.25 -16.63 20.77
CA ARG A 340 -4.40 -16.48 21.66
C ARG A 340 -4.63 -17.74 22.47
N ARG A 341 -5.11 -17.60 23.70
CA ARG A 341 -5.53 -18.73 24.53
C ARG A 341 -6.80 -19.36 23.98
N VAL A 342 -6.93 -20.69 24.08
CA VAL A 342 -8.07 -21.46 23.56
C VAL A 342 -8.54 -22.54 24.53
#